data_AF-A0A2A2K8W8-F1
#
_entry.id   AF-A0A2A2K8W8-F1
#
_cell.length_a   1.000
_cell.length_b   1.000
_cell.length_c   1.000
_cell.angle_alpha   90.00
_cell.angle_beta   90.00
_cell.angle_gamma   90.00
#
_symmetry.space_group_name_H-M   'P 1'
#
loop_
_entity.id
_entity.type
_entity.pdbx_description
1 polymer ?
#
loop_
_entity_poly.entity_id
_entity_poly.type
_entity_poly.pdbx_seq_one_letter_code
_entity_poly.pdbx_strand_id
1 'polypeptide(L)'
;MRRHSTVIIAVIAGLSLIGKVVGDARRCCRDRGVSQECTQALCNPAVAPNDMQRYSIFDSSTKCIRYLSDIAECLVDGRDSTDCCYREADRPDEDSCLGLCKGSAAKSEKKASYQSCFAINAGSIYSCIDNAYAVTPTSPLNLRIIDKTGQSVHLSWERPSQNAGLVHIYKVHITETSDKSPITIIHDTRETRLLINNLKENGNYSAYVVAHAAELERKSRSSEAIHFSANQESTNGGLAYSEQVQIPRNSDTATLSCHLKIGVDGKQKVGLFYVLIKEPRFKAITYTEDVEQPRYIVSALEISDLEHSDFGHYRCRIQGSNHEYAEIVLQAYSHSIAQPPKSPPESPTQCCAKTIQRKHCESICTMASNQQPSPVRPGNFLPRFDCVNEFQNLLKCTLSEMNSASCCIKKMIPYHCLGMCDSRYEMDYSMRLECLGYMDKVFECQNETTEKLPAAVSFVKANSDSENVSLEWQKSSGADVYHVYSRRRRSQWNNKVVTSPNVHVDNADEIIVLAVNAHGSSAPNRLALVDNHWIGNYES
;
A
#
# COMPACT_ATOMS: atom_id res chain seq x y z
N MET A 1 38.51 -35.92 16.98
CA MET A 1 38.51 -34.58 16.35
C MET A 1 37.14 -34.07 15.88
N ARG A 2 36.11 -34.90 15.62
CA ARG A 2 34.79 -34.41 15.15
C ARG A 2 33.93 -33.65 16.17
N ARG A 3 34.10 -33.88 17.49
CA ARG A 3 33.30 -33.18 18.53
C ARG A 3 33.67 -31.70 18.72
N HIS A 4 34.94 -31.32 18.53
CA HIS A 4 35.35 -29.92 18.70
C HIS A 4 34.84 -29.01 17.57
N SER A 5 34.81 -29.48 16.31
CA SER A 5 34.31 -28.67 15.19
C SER A 5 32.82 -28.36 15.30
N THR A 6 31.99 -29.30 15.77
CA THR A 6 30.54 -29.06 15.94
C THR A 6 30.25 -28.06 17.07
N VAL A 7 31.01 -28.13 18.17
CA VAL A 7 30.91 -27.17 19.29
C VAL A 7 31.34 -25.78 18.85
N ILE A 8 32.44 -25.65 18.11
CA ILE A 8 32.93 -24.35 17.62
C ILE A 8 31.94 -23.71 16.64
N ILE A 9 31.36 -24.49 15.71
CA ILE A 9 30.34 -23.99 14.76
C ILE A 9 29.07 -23.54 15.49
N ALA A 10 28.61 -24.29 16.50
CA ALA A 10 27.45 -23.90 17.32
C ALA A 10 27.70 -22.62 18.14
N VAL A 11 28.90 -22.45 18.70
CA VAL A 11 29.30 -21.24 19.44
C VAL A 11 29.38 -20.02 18.52
N ILE A 12 29.95 -20.16 17.32
CA ILE A 12 30.03 -19.07 16.33
C ILE A 12 28.63 -18.69 15.82
N ALA A 13 27.77 -19.66 15.54
CA ALA A 13 26.38 -19.41 15.13
C ALA A 13 25.58 -18.73 16.25
N GLY A 14 25.77 -19.15 17.51
CA GLY A 14 25.14 -18.51 18.68
C GLY A 14 25.59 -17.06 18.91
N LEU A 15 26.90 -16.78 18.81
CA LEU A 15 27.43 -15.42 18.91
C LEU A 15 26.94 -14.51 17.78
N SER A 16 26.80 -15.05 16.56
CA SER A 16 26.22 -14.33 15.42
C SER A 16 24.73 -14.03 15.60
N LEU A 17 23.97 -14.92 16.24
CA LEU A 17 22.53 -14.72 16.50
C LEU A 17 22.30 -13.65 17.57
N ILE A 18 23.07 -13.69 18.67
CA ILE A 18 23.02 -12.69 19.75
C ILE A 18 23.39 -11.31 19.21
N GLY A 19 24.45 -11.21 18.41
CA GLY A 19 24.86 -9.95 17.78
C GLY A 19 23.76 -9.35 16.90
N LYS A 20 23.00 -10.18 16.19
CA LYS A 20 21.86 -9.75 15.36
C LYS A 20 20.69 -9.24 16.22
N VAL A 21 20.28 -9.98 17.24
CA VAL A 21 19.19 -9.61 18.15
C VAL A 21 19.46 -8.26 18.83
N VAL A 22 20.66 -8.06 19.36
CA VAL A 22 21.05 -6.79 19.98
C VAL A 22 21.11 -5.65 18.95
N GLY A 23 21.58 -5.95 17.73
CA GLY A 23 21.60 -4.99 16.63
C GLY A 23 20.20 -4.50 16.25
N ASP A 24 19.26 -5.44 16.12
CA ASP A 24 17.87 -5.17 15.71
C ASP A 24 17.12 -4.34 16.77
N ALA A 25 17.23 -4.68 18.05
CA ALA A 25 16.60 -3.91 19.14
C ALA A 25 17.13 -2.47 19.24
N ARG A 26 18.45 -2.28 19.12
CA ARG A 26 19.06 -0.95 19.13
C ARG A 26 18.68 -0.11 17.92
N ARG A 27 18.60 -0.74 16.74
CA ARG A 27 18.14 -0.07 15.51
C ARG A 27 16.69 0.39 15.69
N CYS A 28 15.81 -0.51 16.12
CA CYS A 28 14.42 -0.21 16.43
C CYS A 28 14.25 1.00 17.36
N CYS A 29 15.03 1.09 18.44
CA CYS A 29 14.99 2.24 19.35
C CYS A 29 15.43 3.55 18.70
N ARG A 30 16.53 3.53 17.92
CA ARG A 30 17.00 4.73 17.21
C ARG A 30 15.98 5.22 16.19
N ASP A 31 15.37 4.30 15.44
CA ASP A 31 14.38 4.59 14.43
C ASP A 31 13.10 5.20 15.06
N ARG A 32 12.79 4.85 16.32
CA ARG A 32 11.72 5.47 17.11
C ARG A 32 12.10 6.79 17.80
N GLY A 33 13.31 7.30 17.58
CA GLY A 33 13.79 8.57 18.15
C GLY A 33 14.19 8.50 19.62
N VAL A 34 14.47 7.30 20.14
CA VAL A 34 15.02 7.12 21.49
C VAL A 34 16.44 7.69 21.52
N SER A 35 16.76 8.46 22.57
CA SER A 35 18.09 9.08 22.69
C SER A 35 19.20 8.02 22.70
N GLN A 36 20.42 8.40 22.28
CA GLN A 36 21.56 7.49 22.27
C GLN A 36 21.86 6.94 23.66
N GLU A 37 21.76 7.77 24.69
CA GLU A 37 21.95 7.39 26.09
C GLU A 37 20.95 6.30 26.52
N CYS A 38 19.66 6.50 26.27
CA CYS A 38 18.62 5.52 26.60
C CYS A 38 18.73 4.24 25.74
N THR A 39 19.12 4.38 24.48
CA THR A 39 19.31 3.23 23.57
C THR A 39 20.44 2.33 24.07
N GLN A 40 21.58 2.91 24.47
CA GLN A 40 22.71 2.15 24.97
C GLN A 40 22.39 1.44 26.28
N ALA A 41 21.60 2.09 27.13
CA ALA A 41 21.36 1.63 28.48
C ALA A 41 20.16 0.68 28.61
N LEU A 42 19.13 0.78 27.75
CA LEU A 42 17.91 -0.05 27.85
C LEU A 42 17.62 -0.92 26.64
N CYS A 43 18.12 -0.62 25.43
CA CYS A 43 17.73 -1.36 24.22
C CYS A 43 18.67 -2.54 23.92
N ASN A 44 19.06 -3.30 24.94
CA ASN A 44 19.85 -4.52 24.80
C ASN A 44 19.12 -5.69 25.51
N PRO A 45 18.37 -6.53 24.78
CA PRO A 45 17.59 -7.60 25.41
C PRO A 45 18.47 -8.64 26.12
N ALA A 46 19.72 -8.84 25.68
CA ALA A 46 20.63 -9.84 26.24
C ALA A 46 21.30 -9.41 27.55
N VAL A 47 21.26 -8.12 27.91
CA VAL A 47 21.98 -7.60 29.08
C VAL A 47 21.12 -6.57 29.82
N ALA A 48 20.68 -6.92 31.02
CA ALA A 48 20.02 -6.00 31.93
C ALA A 48 20.95 -4.83 32.31
N PRO A 49 20.41 -3.62 32.59
CA PRO A 49 21.20 -2.53 33.17
C PRO A 49 21.86 -2.98 34.47
N ASN A 50 23.05 -2.45 34.76
CA ASN A 50 23.74 -2.73 36.01
C ASN A 50 23.02 -2.05 37.19
N ASP A 51 23.36 -2.45 38.42
CA ASP A 51 22.66 -1.99 39.63
C ASP A 51 22.60 -0.47 39.74
N MET A 52 23.70 0.25 39.46
CA MET A 52 23.69 1.71 39.52
C MET A 52 22.76 2.34 38.46
N GLN A 53 22.78 1.82 37.23
CA GLN A 53 21.90 2.29 36.16
C GLN A 53 20.43 2.05 36.51
N ARG A 54 20.11 0.91 37.14
CA ARG A 54 18.74 0.59 37.55
C ARG A 54 18.11 1.59 38.52
N TYR A 55 18.90 2.41 39.23
CA TYR A 55 18.40 3.46 40.13
C TYR A 55 18.40 4.86 39.51
N SER A 56 19.27 5.15 38.54
CA SER A 56 19.44 6.50 37.98
C SER A 56 18.87 6.68 36.57
N ILE A 57 18.55 5.60 35.85
CA ILE A 57 18.20 5.68 34.42
C ILE A 57 16.88 6.39 34.13
N PHE A 58 15.98 6.52 35.11
CA PHE A 58 14.76 7.31 34.96
C PHE A 58 14.86 8.68 35.63
N ASP A 59 16.05 9.12 36.05
CA ASP A 59 16.25 10.47 36.59
C ASP A 59 15.92 11.56 35.55
N SER A 60 15.77 12.78 36.06
CA SER A 60 15.40 13.95 35.23
C SER A 60 16.47 14.32 34.19
N SER A 61 17.72 13.88 34.39
CA SER A 61 18.85 14.10 33.47
C SER A 61 18.72 13.30 32.17
N THR A 62 18.39 12.01 32.26
CA THR A 62 18.36 11.07 31.13
C THR A 62 17.02 11.05 30.39
N LYS A 63 15.91 11.33 31.11
CA LYS A 63 14.54 11.40 30.58
C LYS A 63 14.07 10.14 29.84
N CYS A 64 14.68 8.97 30.09
CA CYS A 64 14.33 7.71 29.40
C CYS A 64 12.89 7.26 29.65
N ILE A 65 12.26 7.70 30.75
CA ILE A 65 10.86 7.42 31.08
C ILE A 65 9.90 7.79 29.93
N ARG A 66 10.22 8.81 29.14
CA ARG A 66 9.37 9.30 28.03
C ARG A 66 9.35 8.34 26.83
N TYR A 67 10.39 7.52 26.71
CA TYR A 67 10.59 6.56 25.63
C TYR A 67 10.23 5.14 26.04
N LEU A 68 9.74 4.90 27.26
CA LEU A 68 9.57 3.55 27.78
C LEU A 68 8.67 2.67 26.92
N SER A 69 7.60 3.24 26.33
CA SER A 69 6.75 2.47 25.42
C SER A 69 7.52 2.04 24.17
N ASP A 70 8.24 2.97 23.53
CA ASP A 70 9.06 2.69 22.35
C ASP A 70 10.16 1.65 22.65
N ILE A 71 10.84 1.80 23.79
CA ILE A 71 11.87 0.87 24.27
C ILE A 71 11.28 -0.51 24.53
N ALA A 72 10.14 -0.58 25.23
CA ALA A 72 9.50 -1.84 25.57
C ALA A 72 9.09 -2.62 24.31
N GLU A 73 8.50 -1.94 23.33
CA GLU A 73 8.14 -2.55 22.05
C GLU A 73 9.37 -3.11 21.32
N CYS A 74 10.46 -2.35 21.27
CA CYS A 74 11.69 -2.77 20.63
C CYS A 74 12.41 -3.91 21.35
N LEU A 75 12.34 -3.95 22.68
CA LEU A 75 12.97 -4.99 23.50
C LEU A 75 12.32 -6.36 23.32
N VAL A 76 11.01 -6.42 23.14
CA VAL A 76 10.30 -7.69 23.01
C VAL A 76 10.12 -8.15 21.57
N ASP A 77 10.28 -7.26 20.59
CA ASP A 77 10.19 -7.55 19.15
C ASP A 77 8.95 -8.38 18.77
N GLY A 78 7.78 -8.00 19.29
CA GLY A 78 6.51 -8.70 19.03
C GLY A 78 6.31 -10.01 19.79
N ARG A 79 7.11 -10.31 20.82
CA ARG A 79 6.99 -11.49 21.68
C ARG A 79 6.31 -11.12 23.00
N ASP A 80 5.60 -12.07 23.60
CA ASP A 80 4.99 -11.91 24.91
C ASP A 80 5.59 -12.93 25.88
N SER A 81 6.36 -12.41 26.85
CA SER A 81 7.02 -13.20 27.90
C SER A 81 6.40 -12.98 29.27
N THR A 82 5.16 -12.48 29.33
CA THR A 82 4.48 -12.11 30.58
C THR A 82 4.44 -13.28 31.57
N ASP A 83 4.11 -14.49 31.11
CA ASP A 83 4.03 -15.69 31.95
C ASP A 83 5.39 -16.05 32.59
N CYS A 84 6.51 -15.85 31.87
CA CYS A 84 7.85 -16.00 32.42
C CYS A 84 8.13 -14.93 33.48
N CYS A 85 7.86 -13.68 33.16
CA CYS A 85 8.21 -12.56 34.05
C CYS A 85 7.46 -12.60 35.38
N TYR A 86 6.19 -12.99 35.41
CA TYR A 86 5.47 -13.14 36.68
C TYR A 86 5.97 -14.32 37.51
N ARG A 87 6.45 -15.40 36.87
CA ARG A 87 6.96 -16.58 37.55
C ARG A 87 8.37 -16.37 38.11
N GLU A 88 9.23 -15.71 37.35
CA GLU A 88 10.64 -15.52 37.69
C GLU A 88 10.90 -14.18 38.42
N ALA A 89 9.88 -13.36 38.66
CA ALA A 89 10.04 -12.09 39.37
C ALA A 89 10.60 -12.30 40.78
N ASP A 90 11.64 -11.52 41.12
CA ASP A 90 12.23 -11.52 42.46
C ASP A 90 11.22 -11.01 43.50
N ARG A 91 10.35 -10.07 43.10
CA ARG A 91 9.16 -9.63 43.85
C ARG A 91 7.95 -9.50 42.93
N PRO A 92 7.09 -10.55 42.85
CA PRO A 92 5.92 -10.56 41.98
C PRO A 92 4.82 -9.55 42.36
N ASP A 93 4.79 -9.10 43.61
CA ASP A 93 3.87 -8.07 44.12
C ASP A 93 4.23 -6.65 43.63
N GLU A 94 5.51 -6.41 43.31
CA GLU A 94 5.98 -5.21 42.62
C GLU A 94 5.87 -5.43 41.11
N ASP A 95 4.67 -5.27 40.54
CA ASP A 95 4.38 -5.68 39.15
C ASP A 95 4.37 -4.52 38.13
N SER A 96 4.55 -3.29 38.60
CA SER A 96 4.33 -2.07 37.82
C SER A 96 5.22 -1.95 36.55
N CYS A 97 6.33 -2.67 36.52
CA CYS A 97 7.27 -2.73 35.41
C CYS A 97 7.21 -4.03 34.59
N LEU A 98 6.47 -5.06 35.03
CA LEU A 98 6.39 -6.36 34.35
C LEU A 98 5.69 -6.27 32.98
N GLY A 99 4.96 -5.18 32.71
CA GLY A 99 4.46 -4.84 31.37
C GLY A 99 5.55 -4.78 30.31
N LEU A 100 6.82 -4.57 30.69
CA LEU A 100 7.98 -4.58 29.79
C LEU A 100 8.07 -5.89 28.99
N CYS A 101 7.67 -7.01 29.58
CA CYS A 101 7.74 -8.35 28.98
C CYS A 101 6.75 -8.60 27.85
N LYS A 102 5.79 -7.70 27.65
CA LYS A 102 4.85 -7.69 26.52
C LYS A 102 4.93 -6.40 25.71
N GLY A 103 6.00 -5.63 25.87
CA GLY A 103 6.22 -4.39 25.15
C GLY A 103 5.28 -3.26 25.55
N SER A 104 4.87 -3.20 26.84
CA SER A 104 4.04 -2.13 27.39
C SER A 104 4.77 -1.42 28.53
N ALA A 105 4.66 -0.10 28.59
CA ALA A 105 5.21 0.70 29.68
C ALA A 105 4.12 1.17 30.66
N ALA A 106 4.51 1.49 31.90
CA ALA A 106 3.61 2.16 32.84
C ALA A 106 3.34 3.61 32.39
N LYS A 107 2.14 4.11 32.72
CA LYS A 107 1.79 5.52 32.55
C LYS A 107 2.68 6.39 33.46
N SER A 108 3.04 7.59 32.99
CA SER A 108 4.00 8.51 33.62
C SER A 108 3.72 8.85 35.09
N GLU A 109 2.45 8.76 35.52
CA GLU A 109 1.98 9.06 36.87
C GLU A 109 2.46 8.08 37.96
N LYS A 110 3.04 6.92 37.59
CA LYS A 110 3.55 5.90 38.53
C LYS A 110 5.07 5.73 38.50
N LYS A 111 5.82 6.80 38.21
CA LYS A 111 7.28 6.75 38.06
C LYS A 111 8.01 6.06 39.22
N ALA A 112 7.67 6.39 40.47
CA ALA A 112 8.35 5.83 41.64
C ALA A 112 8.12 4.31 41.80
N SER A 113 6.87 3.85 41.65
CA SER A 113 6.56 2.41 41.69
C SER A 113 7.23 1.67 40.54
N TYR A 114 7.25 2.26 39.34
CA TYR A 114 7.94 1.67 38.20
C TYR A 114 9.45 1.54 38.44
N GLN A 115 10.09 2.57 39.00
CA GLN A 115 11.50 2.54 39.37
C GLN A 115 11.79 1.43 40.37
N SER A 116 10.99 1.32 41.43
CA SER A 116 11.15 0.29 42.47
C SER A 116 11.03 -1.11 41.89
N CYS A 117 9.97 -1.38 41.11
CA CYS A 117 9.81 -2.64 40.41
C CYS A 117 11.00 -2.92 39.49
N PHE A 118 11.42 -1.94 38.69
CA PHE A 118 12.49 -2.14 37.71
C PHE A 118 13.83 -2.42 38.38
N ALA A 119 14.14 -1.74 39.48
CA ALA A 119 15.37 -1.96 40.23
C ALA A 119 15.48 -3.40 40.76
N ILE A 120 14.35 -3.97 41.17
CA ILE A 120 14.26 -5.32 41.73
C ILE A 120 14.20 -6.36 40.61
N ASN A 121 13.27 -6.23 39.66
CA ASN A 121 12.91 -7.27 38.70
C ASN A 121 13.63 -7.15 37.35
N ALA A 122 14.49 -6.16 37.10
CA ALA A 122 15.14 -6.01 35.78
C ALA A 122 15.97 -7.24 35.35
N GLY A 123 16.60 -7.94 36.29
CA GLY A 123 17.38 -9.15 35.98
C GLY A 123 16.51 -10.26 35.38
N SER A 124 15.44 -10.64 36.08
CA SER A 124 14.48 -11.66 35.64
C SER A 124 13.73 -11.25 34.38
N ILE A 125 13.32 -9.99 34.27
CA ILE A 125 12.66 -9.45 33.07
C ILE A 125 13.53 -9.62 31.82
N TYR A 126 14.78 -9.15 31.85
CA TYR A 126 15.67 -9.24 30.68
C TYR A 126 16.03 -10.70 30.36
N SER A 127 16.22 -11.54 31.37
CA SER A 127 16.44 -12.98 31.15
C SER A 127 15.26 -13.65 30.44
N CYS A 128 14.02 -13.31 30.81
CA CYS A 128 12.82 -13.80 30.15
C CYS A 128 12.70 -13.30 28.71
N ILE A 129 12.98 -12.02 28.47
CA ILE A 129 12.96 -11.41 27.13
C ILE A 129 14.02 -12.04 26.22
N ASP A 130 15.26 -12.17 26.68
CA ASP A 130 16.36 -12.78 25.92
C ASP A 130 16.01 -14.21 25.52
N ASN A 131 15.55 -15.03 26.46
CA ASN A 131 15.15 -16.41 26.17
C ASN A 131 14.03 -16.48 25.13
N ALA A 132 13.07 -15.56 25.15
CA ALA A 132 11.96 -15.55 24.21
C ALA A 132 12.40 -15.38 22.75
N TYR A 133 13.55 -14.77 22.46
CA TYR A 133 14.09 -14.69 21.10
C TYR A 133 14.38 -16.06 20.49
N ALA A 134 14.72 -17.06 21.31
CA ALA A 134 15.02 -18.41 20.84
C ALA A 134 13.78 -19.31 20.74
N VAL A 135 12.77 -19.12 21.61
CA VAL A 135 11.71 -20.13 21.82
C VAL A 135 10.28 -19.65 21.55
N THR A 136 10.08 -18.38 21.25
CA THR A 136 8.75 -17.80 21.02
C THR A 136 8.61 -17.40 19.53
N PRO A 137 7.43 -17.35 18.91
CA PRO A 137 7.23 -16.68 17.63
C PRO A 137 7.04 -15.16 17.79
N THR A 138 7.35 -14.38 16.77
CA THR A 138 6.90 -12.96 16.71
C THR A 138 5.42 -12.86 16.34
N SER A 139 4.83 -11.66 16.37
CA SER A 139 3.42 -11.47 16.01
C SER A 139 3.13 -11.92 14.57
N PRO A 140 1.95 -12.52 14.30
CA PRO A 140 1.44 -12.68 12.95
C PRO A 140 1.38 -11.34 12.21
N LEU A 141 1.63 -11.37 10.91
CA LEU A 141 1.72 -10.17 10.07
C LEU A 141 0.47 -10.03 9.18
N ASN A 142 0.21 -8.84 8.67
CA ASN A 142 -0.77 -8.59 7.60
C ASN A 142 -2.17 -9.23 7.81
N LEU A 143 -2.69 -9.16 9.04
CA LEU A 143 -4.07 -9.56 9.33
C LEU A 143 -5.03 -8.71 8.51
N ARG A 144 -5.88 -9.35 7.72
CA ARG A 144 -6.85 -8.74 6.81
C ARG A 144 -8.11 -9.60 6.67
N ILE A 145 -9.14 -8.98 6.14
CA ILE A 145 -10.41 -9.64 5.81
C ILE A 145 -10.40 -9.97 4.33
N ILE A 146 -10.63 -11.25 4.00
CA ILE A 146 -10.75 -11.73 2.61
C ILE A 146 -12.17 -11.54 2.10
N ASP A 147 -13.15 -11.95 2.92
CA ASP A 147 -14.58 -11.83 2.65
C ASP A 147 -15.35 -11.65 3.97
N LYS A 148 -16.58 -11.14 3.88
CA LYS A 148 -17.55 -11.18 4.98
C LYS A 148 -18.97 -11.23 4.43
N THR A 149 -19.89 -11.58 5.31
CA THR A 149 -21.33 -11.40 5.12
C THR A 149 -21.93 -10.70 6.33
N GLY A 150 -23.25 -10.52 6.36
CA GLY A 150 -23.95 -10.02 7.55
C GLY A 150 -23.77 -10.90 8.80
N GLN A 151 -23.27 -12.14 8.67
CA GLN A 151 -23.18 -13.10 9.78
C GLN A 151 -21.85 -13.89 9.81
N SER A 152 -20.90 -13.57 8.94
CA SER A 152 -19.62 -14.28 8.89
C SER A 152 -18.48 -13.38 8.46
N VAL A 153 -17.25 -13.72 8.82
CA VAL A 153 -16.03 -13.05 8.37
C VAL A 153 -14.94 -14.08 8.09
N HIS A 154 -14.25 -13.94 6.98
CA HIS A 154 -13.10 -14.76 6.62
C HIS A 154 -11.83 -13.96 6.73
N LEU A 155 -11.02 -14.34 7.71
CA LEU A 155 -9.76 -13.67 8.04
C LEU A 155 -8.59 -14.40 7.41
N SER A 156 -7.55 -13.66 7.03
CA SER A 156 -6.24 -14.21 6.70
C SER A 156 -5.13 -13.31 7.18
N TRP A 157 -3.99 -13.93 7.47
CA TRP A 157 -2.78 -13.29 7.93
C TRP A 157 -1.55 -14.01 7.37
N GLU A 158 -0.39 -13.45 7.61
CA GLU A 158 0.90 -14.03 7.30
C GLU A 158 1.56 -14.59 8.57
N ARG A 159 2.44 -15.58 8.37
CA ARG A 159 3.19 -16.18 9.47
C ARG A 159 4.12 -15.15 10.11
N PRO A 160 4.50 -15.34 11.39
CA PRO A 160 5.52 -14.53 12.04
C PRO A 160 6.81 -14.39 11.21
N SER A 161 7.44 -13.21 11.22
CA SER A 161 8.72 -12.98 10.51
C SER A 161 9.88 -13.78 11.09
N GLN A 162 9.86 -14.03 12.40
CA GLN A 162 10.88 -14.81 13.09
C GLN A 162 10.22 -15.97 13.84
N ASN A 163 10.94 -17.09 13.87
CA ASN A 163 10.51 -18.33 14.53
C ASN A 163 9.12 -18.83 14.07
N ALA A 164 8.75 -18.58 12.81
CA ALA A 164 7.52 -19.08 12.20
C ALA A 164 7.34 -20.60 12.34
N GLY A 165 8.44 -21.35 12.31
CA GLY A 165 8.44 -22.80 12.48
C GLY A 165 8.11 -23.29 13.89
N LEU A 166 8.12 -22.40 14.89
CA LEU A 166 7.71 -22.74 16.26
C LEU A 166 6.20 -22.66 16.46
N VAL A 167 5.45 -22.05 15.54
CA VAL A 167 4.01 -21.87 15.69
C VAL A 167 3.30 -23.22 15.69
N HIS A 168 2.68 -23.56 16.82
CA HIS A 168 1.86 -24.75 16.98
C HIS A 168 0.39 -24.46 16.68
N ILE A 169 -0.10 -23.28 17.09
CA ILE A 169 -1.49 -22.88 16.92
C ILE A 169 -1.62 -21.35 16.91
N TYR A 170 -2.57 -20.83 16.13
CA TYR A 170 -3.02 -19.45 16.17
C TYR A 170 -4.30 -19.36 17.00
N LYS A 171 -4.37 -18.35 17.85
CA LYS A 171 -5.58 -17.96 18.58
C LYS A 171 -6.11 -16.66 18.00
N VAL A 172 -7.29 -16.73 17.39
CA VAL A 172 -7.99 -15.61 16.80
C VAL A 172 -9.00 -15.09 17.82
N HIS A 173 -8.75 -13.90 18.33
CA HIS A 173 -9.63 -13.22 19.27
C HIS A 173 -10.58 -12.32 18.48
N ILE A 174 -11.90 -12.51 18.63
CA ILE A 174 -12.93 -11.67 18.05
C ILE A 174 -13.82 -11.11 19.15
N THR A 175 -13.97 -9.79 19.19
CA THR A 175 -14.70 -9.08 20.23
C THR A 175 -15.84 -8.29 19.59
N GLU A 176 -17.08 -8.51 20.03
CA GLU A 176 -18.20 -7.63 19.66
C GLU A 176 -18.09 -6.31 20.46
N THR A 177 -17.98 -5.19 19.76
CA THR A 177 -17.74 -3.85 20.34
C THR A 177 -18.99 -2.99 20.38
N SER A 178 -20.12 -3.46 19.84
CA SER A 178 -21.41 -2.74 19.90
C SER A 178 -22.02 -2.71 21.30
N ASP A 179 -21.76 -3.72 22.13
CA ASP A 179 -22.34 -3.84 23.46
C ASP A 179 -21.49 -3.11 24.52
N LYS A 180 -22.14 -2.58 25.56
CA LYS A 180 -21.47 -1.90 26.69
C LYS A 180 -20.52 -2.82 27.47
N SER A 181 -20.69 -4.13 27.33
CA SER A 181 -19.86 -5.18 27.91
C SER A 181 -19.34 -6.07 26.78
N PRO A 182 -18.18 -5.74 26.17
CA PRO A 182 -17.67 -6.48 25.03
C PRO A 182 -17.30 -7.92 25.41
N ILE A 183 -17.82 -8.89 24.68
CA ILE A 183 -17.49 -10.32 24.84
C ILE A 183 -16.46 -10.69 23.77
N THR A 184 -15.38 -11.34 24.20
CA THR A 184 -14.34 -11.87 23.28
C THR A 184 -14.48 -13.38 23.16
N ILE A 185 -14.61 -13.85 21.93
CA ILE A 185 -14.59 -15.27 21.56
C ILE A 185 -13.21 -15.59 21.00
N ILE A 186 -12.66 -16.75 21.34
CA ILE A 186 -11.35 -17.20 20.90
C ILE A 186 -11.54 -18.44 20.02
N HIS A 187 -10.98 -18.40 18.82
CA HIS A 187 -10.94 -19.52 17.89
C HIS A 187 -9.51 -19.99 17.67
N ASP A 188 -9.34 -21.31 17.64
CA ASP A 188 -8.04 -21.95 17.48
C ASP A 188 -7.90 -22.52 16.06
N THR A 189 -6.78 -22.25 15.38
CA THR A 189 -6.49 -22.82 14.04
C THR A 189 -5.00 -23.00 13.81
N ARG A 190 -4.63 -23.97 12.96
CA ARG A 190 -3.24 -24.14 12.48
C ARG A 190 -3.00 -23.48 11.12
N GLU A 191 -4.07 -23.10 10.42
CA GLU A 191 -4.00 -22.39 9.16
C GLU A 191 -3.78 -20.89 9.40
N THR A 192 -3.32 -20.17 8.37
CA THR A 192 -3.19 -18.70 8.38
C THR A 192 -4.43 -18.01 7.83
N ARG A 193 -5.57 -18.67 8.00
CA ARG A 193 -6.91 -18.20 7.64
C ARG A 193 -7.96 -18.87 8.49
N LEU A 194 -9.08 -18.19 8.70
CA LEU A 194 -10.20 -18.69 9.47
C LEU A 194 -11.52 -18.03 9.04
N LEU A 195 -12.53 -18.84 8.74
CA LEU A 195 -13.91 -18.40 8.58
C LEU A 195 -14.61 -18.47 9.95
N ILE A 196 -15.09 -17.33 10.44
CA ILE A 196 -15.88 -17.21 11.65
C ILE A 196 -17.34 -16.96 11.23
N ASN A 197 -18.26 -17.77 11.75
CA ASN A 197 -19.69 -17.69 11.47
C ASN A 197 -20.48 -17.24 12.70
N ASN A 198 -21.79 -17.05 12.53
CA ASN A 198 -22.74 -16.67 13.59
C ASN A 198 -22.41 -15.32 14.23
N LEU A 199 -21.89 -14.38 13.45
CA LEU A 199 -21.83 -12.98 13.86
C LEU A 199 -23.24 -12.39 13.89
N LYS A 200 -23.45 -11.45 14.81
CA LYS A 200 -24.67 -10.66 14.91
C LYS A 200 -24.73 -9.70 13.73
N GLU A 201 -25.85 -9.69 13.05
CA GLU A 201 -26.09 -8.80 11.92
C GLU A 201 -26.01 -7.34 12.35
N ASN A 202 -25.27 -6.54 11.57
CA ASN A 202 -24.90 -5.15 11.86
C ASN A 202 -24.13 -4.95 13.18
N GLY A 203 -23.54 -6.02 13.74
CA GLY A 203 -22.62 -5.95 14.87
C GLY A 203 -21.27 -5.36 14.48
N ASN A 204 -20.66 -4.57 15.37
CA ASN A 204 -19.29 -4.08 15.22
C ASN A 204 -18.34 -5.03 15.95
N TYR A 205 -17.22 -5.33 15.31
CA TYR A 205 -16.24 -6.31 15.78
C TYR A 205 -14.83 -5.74 15.74
N SER A 206 -14.01 -6.22 16.67
CA SER A 206 -12.55 -6.07 16.69
C SER A 206 -11.94 -7.47 16.66
N ALA A 207 -10.96 -7.72 15.79
CA ALA A 207 -10.28 -9.01 15.74
C ALA A 207 -8.75 -8.85 15.71
N TYR A 208 -8.04 -9.75 16.38
CA TYR A 208 -6.59 -9.88 16.32
C TYR A 208 -6.17 -11.34 16.47
N VAL A 209 -4.93 -11.64 16.07
CA VAL A 209 -4.39 -13.00 16.10
C VAL A 209 -3.14 -13.06 16.97
N VAL A 210 -3.02 -14.11 17.78
CA VAL A 210 -1.82 -14.44 18.57
C VAL A 210 -1.27 -15.78 18.11
N ALA A 211 0.04 -15.86 17.89
CA ALA A 211 0.73 -17.11 17.60
C ALA A 211 1.23 -17.76 18.89
N HIS A 212 0.98 -19.05 19.08
CA HIS A 212 1.46 -19.82 20.22
C HIS A 212 2.43 -20.92 19.75
N ALA A 213 3.50 -21.12 20.51
CA ALA A 213 4.36 -22.28 20.36
C ALA A 213 3.71 -23.55 20.96
N ALA A 214 4.42 -24.67 20.92
CA ALA A 214 3.93 -25.94 21.49
C ALA A 214 3.66 -25.84 23.01
N GLU A 215 4.51 -25.10 23.74
CA GLU A 215 4.21 -24.63 25.09
C GLU A 215 3.38 -23.35 24.98
N LEU A 216 2.11 -23.39 25.37
CA LEU A 216 1.13 -22.35 25.06
C LEU A 216 1.41 -21.02 25.78
N GLU A 217 2.21 -21.01 26.85
CA GLU A 217 2.68 -19.80 27.53
C GLU A 217 3.69 -19.01 26.67
N ARG A 218 4.37 -19.69 25.73
CA ARG A 218 5.28 -19.05 24.77
C ARG A 218 4.46 -18.53 23.59
N LYS A 219 4.02 -17.29 23.69
CA LYS A 219 3.13 -16.65 22.72
C LYS A 219 3.71 -15.35 22.18
N SER A 220 3.31 -14.99 20.97
CA SER A 220 3.58 -13.67 20.42
C SER A 220 2.74 -12.61 21.14
N ARG A 221 3.02 -11.33 20.88
CA ARG A 221 2.01 -10.29 21.06
C ARG A 221 0.88 -10.50 20.06
N SER A 222 -0.20 -9.73 20.21
CA SER A 222 -1.23 -9.66 19.18
C SER A 222 -0.65 -9.12 17.88
N SER A 223 -1.23 -9.55 16.76
CA SER A 223 -1.18 -8.77 15.51
C SER A 223 -1.78 -7.38 15.73
N GLU A 224 -1.63 -6.50 14.75
CA GLU A 224 -2.52 -5.34 14.68
C GLU A 224 -3.98 -5.81 14.65
N ALA A 225 -4.82 -5.09 15.40
CA ALA A 225 -6.25 -5.37 15.42
C ALA A 225 -6.94 -4.77 14.19
N ILE A 226 -7.87 -5.54 13.63
CA ILE A 226 -8.76 -5.06 12.58
C ILE A 226 -10.14 -4.79 13.17
N HIS A 227 -10.83 -3.78 12.64
CA HIS A 227 -12.18 -3.42 13.04
C HIS A 227 -13.11 -3.53 11.82
N PHE A 228 -14.30 -4.09 12.01
CA PHE A 228 -15.27 -4.26 10.92
C PHE A 228 -16.70 -4.38 11.45
N SER A 229 -17.68 -4.07 10.60
CA SER A 229 -19.10 -4.33 10.86
C SER A 229 -19.60 -5.51 10.03
N ALA A 230 -20.42 -6.39 10.61
CA ALA A 230 -21.06 -7.50 9.90
C ALA A 230 -22.35 -7.03 9.19
N ASN A 231 -22.22 -6.17 8.19
CA ASN A 231 -23.33 -5.64 7.38
C ASN A 231 -23.41 -6.33 6.01
N GLN A 232 -24.62 -6.44 5.44
CA GLN A 232 -24.84 -7.08 4.13
C GLN A 232 -24.32 -6.23 2.95
N GLU A 233 -24.11 -4.92 3.14
CA GLU A 233 -23.73 -4.00 2.07
C GLU A 233 -22.24 -4.05 1.68
N SER A 234 -21.40 -4.65 2.52
CA SER A 234 -19.96 -4.72 2.26
C SER A 234 -19.56 -6.14 1.91
N THR A 235 -19.54 -6.39 0.59
CA THR A 235 -19.11 -7.66 0.00
C THR A 235 -17.62 -7.95 0.21
N ASN A 236 -16.83 -6.96 0.66
CA ASN A 236 -15.38 -7.04 0.80
C ASN A 236 -14.90 -6.95 2.25
N GLY A 237 -15.65 -7.44 3.24
CA GLY A 237 -14.97 -7.68 4.52
C GLY A 237 -14.66 -6.46 5.38
N GLY A 238 -15.24 -5.28 5.15
CA GLY A 238 -14.77 -4.06 5.84
C GLY A 238 -13.51 -3.47 5.19
N LEU A 239 -13.11 -4.02 4.04
CA LEU A 239 -12.27 -3.36 3.06
C LEU A 239 -13.17 -2.46 2.21
N ALA A 240 -12.94 -1.16 2.24
CA ALA A 240 -13.63 -0.22 1.36
C ALA A 240 -13.28 -0.54 -0.10
N TYR A 241 -11.99 -0.69 -0.40
CA TYR A 241 -11.46 -1.17 -1.67
C TYR A 241 -9.98 -1.60 -1.52
N SER A 242 -9.49 -2.37 -2.50
CA SER A 242 -8.06 -2.64 -2.70
C SER A 242 -7.58 -1.97 -3.97
N GLU A 243 -6.39 -1.36 -3.90
CA GLU A 243 -5.73 -0.73 -5.04
C GLU A 243 -4.32 -1.29 -5.22
N GLN A 244 -3.86 -1.40 -6.46
CA GLN A 244 -2.46 -1.66 -6.80
C GLN A 244 -1.86 -0.42 -7.46
N VAL A 245 -0.77 0.09 -6.87
CA VAL A 245 0.01 1.19 -7.42
C VAL A 245 1.32 0.61 -7.93
N GLN A 246 1.53 0.70 -9.24
CA GLN A 246 2.70 0.15 -9.91
C GLN A 246 3.63 1.29 -10.32
N ILE A 247 4.87 1.24 -9.85
CA ILE A 247 5.91 2.22 -10.21
C ILE A 247 7.25 1.52 -10.48
N PRO A 248 8.15 2.12 -11.27
CA PRO A 248 9.50 1.60 -11.45
C PRO A 248 10.27 1.50 -10.14
N ARG A 249 11.03 0.40 -9.97
CA ARG A 249 11.82 0.13 -8.76
C ARG A 249 12.84 1.22 -8.42
N ASN A 250 13.31 1.92 -9.44
CA ASN A 250 14.28 3.01 -9.36
C ASN A 250 13.61 4.40 -9.27
N SER A 251 12.30 4.47 -9.02
CA SER A 251 11.62 5.74 -8.76
C SER A 251 12.08 6.28 -7.42
N ASP A 252 12.42 7.58 -7.37
CA ASP A 252 12.82 8.24 -6.12
C ASP A 252 11.61 8.58 -5.23
N THR A 253 10.41 8.60 -5.80
CA THR A 253 9.18 8.95 -5.09
C THR A 253 8.02 8.02 -5.42
N ALA A 254 7.12 7.85 -4.46
CA ALA A 254 5.82 7.20 -4.64
C ALA A 254 4.71 8.09 -4.07
N THR A 255 3.50 8.01 -4.60
CA THR A 255 2.33 8.63 -3.98
C THR A 255 1.18 7.64 -3.95
N LEU A 256 0.61 7.42 -2.76
CA LEU A 256 -0.50 6.50 -2.52
C LEU A 256 -1.76 7.31 -2.21
N SER A 257 -2.82 7.10 -2.96
CA SER A 257 -4.12 7.76 -2.74
C SER A 257 -5.09 6.89 -1.94
N CYS A 258 -5.85 7.52 -1.06
CA CYS A 258 -6.87 6.89 -0.25
C CYS A 258 -8.14 7.73 -0.23
N HIS A 259 -9.31 7.10 -0.24
CA HIS A 259 -10.57 7.72 0.15
C HIS A 259 -11.39 6.78 1.03
N LEU A 260 -12.09 7.32 2.03
CA LEU A 260 -12.95 6.51 2.91
C LEU A 260 -14.26 7.24 3.15
N LYS A 261 -15.36 6.50 3.20
CA LYS A 261 -16.68 7.03 3.55
C LYS A 261 -16.74 7.26 5.05
N ILE A 262 -17.26 8.40 5.47
CA ILE A 262 -17.49 8.76 6.87
C ILE A 262 -18.92 8.31 7.22
N GLY A 263 -19.06 7.51 8.27
CA GLY A 263 -20.35 7.04 8.77
C GLY A 263 -21.19 8.17 9.37
N VAL A 264 -22.51 7.97 9.34
CA VAL A 264 -23.55 8.96 9.72
C VAL A 264 -23.66 9.14 11.26
N ASP A 265 -22.70 8.65 12.05
CA ASP A 265 -22.64 8.90 13.48
C ASP A 265 -22.23 10.37 13.72
N GLY A 266 -23.24 11.23 13.60
CA GLY A 266 -23.14 12.67 13.66
C GLY A 266 -22.40 13.13 14.90
N LYS A 267 -21.59 14.17 14.71
CA LYS A 267 -20.79 14.92 15.70
C LYS A 267 -19.34 14.49 15.90
N GLN A 268 -18.69 13.80 14.96
CA GLN A 268 -17.23 13.88 14.92
C GLN A 268 -16.81 15.16 14.18
N LYS A 269 -16.27 16.14 14.93
CA LYS A 269 -15.45 17.19 14.33
C LYS A 269 -14.26 16.48 13.69
N VAL A 270 -14.29 16.32 12.36
CA VAL A 270 -13.12 15.91 11.60
C VAL A 270 -12.15 17.10 11.63
N GLY A 271 -11.33 17.16 12.68
CA GLY A 271 -10.17 18.05 12.66
C GLY A 271 -9.21 17.58 11.57
N LEU A 272 -8.53 18.52 10.91
CA LEU A 272 -7.34 18.22 10.11
C LEU A 272 -6.27 17.66 11.06
N PHE A 273 -6.28 16.35 11.28
CA PHE A 273 -5.23 15.66 12.00
C PHE A 273 -4.13 15.32 10.99
N TYR A 274 -3.10 16.16 10.95
CA TYR A 274 -1.82 15.73 10.39
C TYR A 274 -1.32 14.59 11.28
N VAL A 275 -1.30 13.36 10.75
CA VAL A 275 -0.50 12.32 11.38
C VAL A 275 0.95 12.76 11.21
N LEU A 276 1.60 13.03 12.34
CA LEU A 276 3.02 13.31 12.38
C LEU A 276 3.75 12.00 12.05
N ILE A 277 3.97 11.74 10.76
CA ILE A 277 4.89 10.67 10.38
C ILE A 277 6.26 11.18 10.81
N LYS A 278 6.85 10.52 11.82
CA LYS A 278 8.08 10.96 12.50
C LYS A 278 9.32 10.98 11.59
N GLU A 279 9.17 10.56 10.34
CA GLU A 279 10.21 10.52 9.33
C GLU A 279 9.97 11.59 8.25
N PRO A 280 10.95 12.47 7.95
CA PRO A 280 10.82 13.58 6.99
C PRO A 280 10.40 13.14 5.58
N ARG A 281 10.67 11.88 5.23
CA ARG A 281 10.43 11.30 3.91
C ARG A 281 8.97 11.00 3.61
N PHE A 282 8.09 10.99 4.61
CA PHE A 282 6.66 10.76 4.42
C PHE A 282 5.84 12.04 4.63
N LYS A 283 5.00 12.37 3.67
CA LYS A 283 4.12 13.54 3.75
C LYS A 283 2.69 13.16 3.37
N ALA A 284 1.78 13.29 4.32
CA ALA A 284 0.36 13.06 4.08
C ALA A 284 -0.38 14.38 3.84
N ILE A 285 -1.27 14.40 2.84
CA ILE A 285 -2.24 15.46 2.59
C ILE A 285 -3.62 14.83 2.76
N THR A 286 -4.49 15.45 3.57
CA THR A 286 -5.82 14.91 3.86
C THR A 286 -6.84 16.04 3.91
N TYR A 287 -8.01 15.84 3.30
CA TYR A 287 -9.15 16.77 3.34
C TYR A 287 -10.48 16.02 3.25
N THR A 288 -11.58 16.69 3.57
CA THR A 288 -12.93 16.16 3.40
C THR A 288 -13.59 16.73 2.14
N GLU A 289 -14.55 16.00 1.58
CA GLU A 289 -15.32 16.45 0.41
C GLU A 289 -16.05 17.78 0.67
N ASP A 290 -16.67 17.90 1.84
CA ASP A 290 -17.47 19.05 2.27
C ASP A 290 -17.10 19.41 3.72
N VAL A 291 -17.20 20.69 4.08
CA VAL A 291 -16.86 21.19 5.42
C VAL A 291 -18.04 21.09 6.39
N GLU A 292 -19.26 21.21 5.88
CA GLU A 292 -20.51 21.18 6.64
C GLU A 292 -21.07 19.77 6.77
N GLN A 293 -21.00 18.95 5.71
CA GLN A 293 -21.49 17.57 5.66
C GLN A 293 -20.47 16.61 5.03
N PRO A 294 -19.35 16.33 5.70
CA PRO A 294 -18.30 15.49 5.15
C PRO A 294 -18.80 14.04 4.98
N ARG A 295 -18.97 13.60 3.72
CA ARG A 295 -19.32 12.20 3.38
C ARG A 295 -18.09 11.34 3.13
N TYR A 296 -17.04 11.94 2.56
CA TYR A 296 -15.78 11.26 2.28
C TYR A 296 -14.62 12.02 2.88
N ILE A 297 -13.63 11.28 3.38
CA ILE A 297 -12.29 11.76 3.64
C ILE A 297 -11.36 11.26 2.53
N VAL A 298 -10.49 12.13 2.05
CA VAL A 298 -9.54 11.83 0.98
C VAL A 298 -8.15 12.12 1.49
N SER A 299 -7.20 11.25 1.17
CA SER A 299 -5.80 11.39 1.57
C SER A 299 -4.84 10.97 0.46
N ALA A 300 -3.67 11.58 0.43
CA ALA A 300 -2.52 11.15 -0.36
C ALA A 300 -1.29 11.07 0.54
N LEU A 301 -0.60 9.94 0.53
CA LEU A 301 0.70 9.74 1.17
C LEU A 301 1.80 9.83 0.12
N GLU A 302 2.61 10.87 0.21
CA GLU A 302 3.84 11.02 -0.56
C GLU A 302 5.01 10.39 0.20
N ILE A 303 5.77 9.56 -0.50
CA ILE A 303 6.99 8.90 -0.03
C ILE A 303 8.13 9.44 -0.87
N SER A 304 9.02 10.20 -0.25
CA SER A 304 10.29 10.64 -0.81
C SER A 304 11.41 9.67 -0.44
N ASP A 305 12.53 9.72 -1.15
CA ASP A 305 13.69 8.86 -0.92
C ASP A 305 13.28 7.37 -0.83
N LEU A 306 12.52 6.91 -1.84
CA LEU A 306 11.89 5.60 -1.84
C LEU A 306 12.93 4.47 -1.74
N GLU A 307 12.77 3.61 -0.74
CA GLU A 307 13.63 2.47 -0.49
C GLU A 307 12.97 1.15 -0.91
N HIS A 308 13.77 0.09 -1.05
CA HIS A 308 13.22 -1.22 -1.42
C HIS A 308 12.22 -1.77 -0.37
N SER A 309 12.38 -1.40 0.90
CA SER A 309 11.50 -1.79 2.00
C SER A 309 10.14 -1.07 2.00
N ASP A 310 9.98 -0.01 1.21
CA ASP A 310 8.69 0.69 1.11
C ASP A 310 7.71 -0.02 0.16
N PHE A 311 8.19 -0.90 -0.72
CA PHE A 311 7.30 -1.71 -1.52
C PHE A 311 6.58 -2.74 -0.64
N GLY A 312 5.24 -2.73 -0.68
CA GLY A 312 4.45 -3.59 0.18
C GLY A 312 3.00 -3.14 0.33
N HIS A 313 2.38 -3.62 1.41
CA HIS A 313 0.98 -3.36 1.74
C HIS A 313 0.85 -2.16 2.67
N TYR A 314 0.03 -1.19 2.26
CA TYR A 314 -0.35 -0.04 3.05
C TYR A 314 -1.83 -0.15 3.42
N ARG A 315 -2.16 0.36 4.61
CA ARG A 315 -3.53 0.41 5.11
C ARG A 315 -3.91 1.84 5.46
N CYS A 316 -4.95 2.34 4.82
CA CYS A 316 -5.54 3.63 5.13
C CYS A 316 -6.79 3.42 6.00
N ARG A 317 -6.85 4.08 7.16
CA ARG A 317 -7.95 3.96 8.13
C ARG A 317 -8.20 5.26 8.85
N ILE A 318 -9.43 5.46 9.33
CA ILE A 318 -9.80 6.58 10.19
C ILE A 318 -9.66 6.14 11.66
N GLN A 319 -8.73 6.75 12.40
CA GLN A 319 -8.51 6.43 13.82
C GLN A 319 -9.74 6.77 14.67
N GLY A 320 -10.07 5.89 15.64
CA GLY A 320 -11.19 6.12 16.56
C GLY A 320 -12.57 5.88 15.95
N SER A 321 -12.62 5.24 14.79
CA SER A 321 -13.85 4.92 14.09
C SER A 321 -13.90 3.43 13.77
N ASN A 322 -15.09 2.84 13.81
CA ASN A 322 -15.33 1.43 13.45
C ASN A 322 -15.47 1.24 11.93
N HIS A 323 -14.98 2.19 11.13
CA HIS A 323 -15.16 2.19 9.67
C HIS A 323 -14.25 1.19 8.97
N GLU A 324 -14.63 0.93 7.73
CA GLU A 324 -13.86 0.17 6.75
C GLU A 324 -12.51 0.84 6.46
N TYR A 325 -11.50 0.04 6.10
CA TYR A 325 -10.17 0.51 5.71
C TYR A 325 -9.93 0.25 4.23
N ALA A 326 -9.01 1.00 3.60
CA ALA A 326 -8.56 0.73 2.25
C ALA A 326 -7.18 0.06 2.28
N GLU A 327 -6.95 -0.90 1.38
CA GLU A 327 -5.62 -1.49 1.16
C GLU A 327 -5.01 -0.98 -0.13
N ILE A 328 -3.75 -0.59 -0.06
CA ILE A 328 -3.00 -0.09 -1.20
C ILE A 328 -1.71 -0.91 -1.28
N VAL A 329 -1.49 -1.57 -2.40
CA VAL A 329 -0.29 -2.38 -2.65
C VAL A 329 0.65 -1.58 -3.54
N LEU A 330 1.78 -1.14 -2.98
CA LEU A 330 2.84 -0.48 -3.74
C LEU A 330 3.78 -1.55 -4.29
N GLN A 331 3.79 -1.70 -5.62
CA GLN A 331 4.54 -2.74 -6.30
C GLN A 331 5.56 -2.15 -7.28
N ALA A 332 6.78 -2.68 -7.23
CA ALA A 332 7.80 -2.41 -8.24
C ALA A 332 7.39 -3.08 -9.56
N TYR A 333 7.29 -2.30 -10.63
CA TYR A 333 6.83 -2.77 -11.94
C TYR A 333 7.59 -2.07 -13.08
N SER A 334 7.65 -2.73 -14.25
CA SER A 334 8.18 -2.12 -15.47
C SER A 334 7.41 -2.63 -16.69
N HIS A 335 6.75 -1.72 -17.41
CA HIS A 335 6.04 -2.08 -18.64
C HIS A 335 6.98 -2.58 -19.74
N SER A 336 8.27 -2.23 -19.71
CA SER A 336 9.26 -2.69 -20.70
C SER A 336 9.70 -4.15 -20.52
N ILE A 337 9.46 -4.74 -19.35
CA ILE A 337 9.80 -6.15 -19.03
C ILE A 337 8.54 -7.02 -18.99
N ALA A 338 7.38 -6.42 -18.70
CA ALA A 338 6.11 -7.13 -18.67
C ALA A 338 5.71 -7.68 -20.04
N GLN A 339 4.95 -8.77 -20.04
CA GLN A 339 4.39 -9.28 -21.28
C GLN A 339 3.42 -8.24 -21.87
N PRO A 340 3.53 -7.92 -23.17
CA PRO A 340 2.61 -7.00 -23.82
C PRO A 340 1.17 -7.55 -23.76
N PRO A 341 0.16 -6.69 -23.63
CA PRO A 341 -1.24 -7.09 -23.75
C PRO A 341 -1.50 -7.86 -25.05
N LYS A 342 -2.51 -8.75 -25.06
CA LYS A 342 -2.85 -9.52 -26.27
C LYS A 342 -3.32 -8.65 -27.42
N SER A 343 -3.95 -7.52 -27.11
CA SER A 343 -4.46 -6.55 -28.08
C SER A 343 -3.80 -5.19 -27.83
N PRO A 344 -3.56 -4.40 -28.88
CA PRO A 344 -3.08 -3.03 -28.74
C PRO A 344 -4.14 -2.14 -28.06
N PRO A 345 -3.74 -0.96 -27.53
CA PRO A 345 -4.69 0.03 -27.03
C PRO A 345 -5.77 0.36 -28.06
N GLU A 346 -7.02 0.56 -27.62
CA GLU A 346 -8.11 1.03 -28.48
C GLU A 346 -7.82 2.47 -28.96
N SER A 347 -8.32 2.86 -30.14
CA SER A 347 -8.25 4.27 -30.54
C SER A 347 -9.32 5.10 -29.80
N PRO A 348 -9.13 6.43 -29.65
CA PRO A 348 -10.15 7.29 -29.02
C PRO A 348 -11.53 7.13 -29.66
N THR A 349 -11.59 7.00 -30.99
CA THR A 349 -12.84 6.78 -31.73
C THR A 349 -13.50 5.44 -31.38
N GLN A 350 -12.71 4.36 -31.27
CA GLN A 350 -13.21 3.04 -30.87
C GLN A 350 -13.74 3.06 -29.42
N CYS A 351 -13.02 3.71 -28.51
CA CYS A 351 -13.46 3.87 -27.13
C CYS A 351 -14.76 4.68 -27.04
N CYS A 352 -14.86 5.80 -27.77
CA CYS A 352 -16.04 6.66 -27.72
C CYS A 352 -17.28 5.98 -28.29
N ALA A 353 -17.17 5.28 -29.42
CA ALA A 353 -18.28 4.52 -30.01
C ALA A 353 -18.85 3.45 -29.05
N LYS A 354 -18.05 2.99 -28.08
CA LYS A 354 -18.42 1.99 -27.08
C LYS A 354 -18.95 2.61 -25.78
N THR A 355 -18.39 3.75 -25.36
CA THR A 355 -18.59 4.29 -24.00
C THR A 355 -19.57 5.46 -23.96
N ILE A 356 -19.64 6.26 -25.02
CA ILE A 356 -20.47 7.47 -25.09
C ILE A 356 -21.90 7.07 -25.42
N GLN A 357 -22.85 7.48 -24.58
CA GLN A 357 -24.27 7.10 -24.78
C GLN A 357 -24.95 8.03 -25.79
N ARG A 358 -24.58 9.31 -25.79
CA ARG A 358 -25.11 10.32 -26.70
C ARG A 358 -24.31 10.37 -28.00
N LYS A 359 -24.83 9.76 -29.07
CA LYS A 359 -24.16 9.69 -30.39
C LYS A 359 -23.60 11.00 -30.94
N HIS A 360 -24.29 12.13 -30.74
CA HIS A 360 -23.80 13.44 -31.22
C HIS A 360 -22.50 13.86 -30.51
N CYS A 361 -22.27 13.38 -29.28
CA CYS A 361 -21.06 13.62 -28.52
C CYS A 361 -19.89 12.73 -28.95
N GLU A 362 -20.09 11.68 -29.75
CA GLU A 362 -18.97 10.86 -30.28
C GLU A 362 -18.06 11.67 -31.22
N SER A 363 -18.62 12.64 -31.93
CA SER A 363 -17.91 13.51 -32.88
C SER A 363 -16.72 14.25 -32.24
N ILE A 364 -16.80 14.50 -30.93
CA ILE A 364 -15.74 15.09 -30.11
C ILE A 364 -14.41 14.33 -30.26
N CYS A 365 -14.47 12.99 -30.24
CA CYS A 365 -13.29 12.14 -30.27
C CYS A 365 -12.63 12.11 -31.66
N THR A 366 -13.31 12.64 -32.68
CA THR A 366 -12.78 12.77 -34.04
C THR A 366 -12.25 14.18 -34.36
N MET A 367 -12.62 15.21 -33.59
CA MET A 367 -12.16 16.59 -33.82
C MET A 367 -10.72 16.85 -33.32
N ALA A 368 -10.22 16.02 -32.40
CA ALA A 368 -8.85 16.08 -31.88
C ALA A 368 -7.76 15.72 -32.92
N SER A 369 -8.15 15.12 -34.04
CA SER A 369 -7.31 14.58 -35.12
C SER A 369 -6.73 15.65 -36.07
N ASN A 370 -7.55 16.63 -36.45
CA ASN A 370 -7.35 17.36 -37.71
C ASN A 370 -6.51 18.66 -37.60
N GLN A 371 -6.00 19.02 -36.42
CA GLN A 371 -5.22 20.26 -36.22
C GLN A 371 -3.94 20.02 -35.41
N GLN A 372 -2.85 19.64 -36.08
CA GLN A 372 -1.50 19.42 -35.51
C GLN A 372 -1.44 18.40 -34.35
N PRO A 373 -0.38 17.60 -34.22
CA PRO A 373 -0.22 16.65 -33.12
C PRO A 373 0.18 17.39 -31.84
N SER A 374 -0.70 18.27 -31.34
CA SER A 374 -0.65 18.70 -29.95
C SER A 374 -1.43 17.67 -29.15
N PRO A 375 -0.89 17.09 -28.07
CA PRO A 375 -1.71 16.34 -27.13
C PRO A 375 -2.90 17.22 -26.78
N VAL A 376 -4.11 16.66 -26.87
CA VAL A 376 -5.38 17.36 -26.65
C VAL A 376 -5.19 18.28 -25.43
N ARG A 377 -5.07 19.59 -25.65
CA ARG A 377 -5.09 20.58 -24.57
C ARG A 377 -6.56 20.78 -24.25
N PRO A 378 -7.09 20.17 -23.19
CA PRO A 378 -8.54 20.08 -23.01
C PRO A 378 -9.13 21.37 -22.42
N GLY A 379 -8.38 22.49 -22.45
CA GLY A 379 -8.90 23.84 -22.15
C GLY A 379 -9.75 24.44 -23.27
N ASN A 380 -9.57 24.00 -24.53
CA ASN A 380 -10.45 24.37 -25.65
C ASN A 380 -11.64 23.42 -25.81
N PHE A 381 -11.72 22.40 -24.95
CA PHE A 381 -12.68 21.31 -25.02
C PHE A 381 -13.67 21.41 -23.87
N LEU A 382 -14.37 22.53 -23.76
CA LEU A 382 -15.60 22.54 -23.00
C LEU A 382 -16.67 21.84 -23.84
N PRO A 383 -17.30 20.79 -23.28
CA PRO A 383 -18.67 20.46 -23.54
C PRO A 383 -19.48 21.54 -24.24
N ARG A 384 -20.04 21.38 -25.45
CA ARG A 384 -21.34 22.05 -25.64
C ARG A 384 -22.21 21.58 -24.46
N PHE A 385 -23.06 22.46 -23.89
CA PHE A 385 -23.79 22.17 -22.64
C PHE A 385 -24.52 20.81 -22.62
N ASP A 386 -24.84 20.26 -23.80
CA ASP A 386 -25.47 18.96 -24.04
C ASP A 386 -24.54 17.73 -23.92
N CYS A 387 -23.22 17.87 -24.01
CA CYS A 387 -22.27 16.75 -23.92
C CYS A 387 -21.51 16.65 -22.58
N VAL A 388 -21.75 17.56 -21.65
CA VAL A 388 -21.01 17.59 -20.37
C VAL A 388 -21.32 16.36 -19.49
N ASN A 389 -22.46 15.68 -19.66
CA ASN A 389 -22.74 14.42 -18.95
C ASN A 389 -21.86 13.26 -19.44
N GLU A 390 -21.28 13.37 -20.62
CA GLU A 390 -20.35 12.38 -21.17
C GLU A 390 -18.90 12.75 -20.84
N PHE A 391 -18.66 13.85 -20.11
CA PHE A 391 -17.34 14.44 -19.95
C PHE A 391 -16.31 13.48 -19.35
N GLN A 392 -16.68 12.77 -18.29
CA GLN A 392 -15.79 11.77 -17.70
C GLN A 392 -15.47 10.65 -18.69
N ASN A 393 -16.47 10.18 -19.45
CA ASN A 393 -16.28 9.14 -20.47
C ASN A 393 -15.42 9.63 -21.64
N LEU A 394 -15.56 10.90 -22.03
CA LEU A 394 -14.73 11.54 -23.04
C LEU A 394 -13.27 11.59 -22.58
N LEU A 395 -13.01 12.02 -21.35
CA LEU A 395 -11.66 12.01 -20.76
C LEU A 395 -11.08 10.59 -20.72
N LYS A 396 -11.88 9.57 -20.37
CA LYS A 396 -11.44 8.16 -20.36
C LYS A 396 -10.97 7.68 -21.74
N CYS A 397 -11.56 8.21 -22.81
CA CYS A 397 -11.25 7.79 -24.17
C CYS A 397 -10.18 8.65 -24.86
N THR A 398 -10.03 9.92 -24.49
CA THR A 398 -9.07 10.83 -25.12
C THR A 398 -7.74 10.90 -24.40
N LEU A 399 -7.65 10.36 -23.18
CA LEU A 399 -6.42 10.29 -22.40
C LEU A 399 -5.97 8.83 -22.34
N SER A 400 -4.70 8.58 -22.65
CA SER A 400 -4.15 7.22 -22.74
C SER A 400 -4.26 6.47 -21.40
N GLU A 401 -4.11 7.17 -20.27
CA GLU A 401 -4.35 6.64 -18.92
C GLU A 401 -4.88 7.75 -17.99
N MET A 402 -6.04 7.53 -17.35
CA MET A 402 -6.57 8.40 -16.30
C MET A 402 -6.21 7.84 -14.92
N ASN A 403 -5.01 8.13 -14.43
CA ASN A 403 -4.48 7.65 -13.15
C ASN A 403 -3.82 8.77 -12.32
N SER A 404 -4.23 10.02 -12.52
CA SER A 404 -3.61 11.19 -11.87
C SER A 404 -4.26 11.56 -10.54
N ALA A 405 -5.05 10.67 -9.93
CA ALA A 405 -5.72 10.91 -8.64
C ALA A 405 -4.75 11.39 -7.55
N SER A 406 -3.59 10.74 -7.44
CA SER A 406 -2.58 11.08 -6.43
C SER A 406 -2.12 12.54 -6.54
N CYS A 407 -1.87 13.04 -7.77
CA CYS A 407 -1.54 14.44 -7.98
C CYS A 407 -2.72 15.36 -7.69
N CYS A 408 -3.92 15.03 -8.17
CA CYS A 408 -5.10 15.85 -7.96
C CYS A 408 -5.47 16.03 -6.48
N ILE A 409 -5.31 14.97 -5.69
CA ILE A 409 -5.49 15.00 -4.23
C ILE A 409 -4.45 15.93 -3.60
N LYS A 410 -3.18 15.87 -4.03
CA LYS A 410 -2.15 16.82 -3.58
C LYS A 410 -2.49 18.28 -3.91
N LYS A 411 -3.18 18.52 -5.02
CA LYS A 411 -3.67 19.84 -5.45
C LYS A 411 -5.00 20.26 -4.80
N MET A 412 -5.51 19.45 -3.86
CA MET A 412 -6.77 19.63 -3.13
C MET A 412 -8.00 19.77 -4.03
N ILE A 413 -8.09 18.95 -5.09
CA ILE A 413 -9.29 18.90 -5.94
C ILE A 413 -10.42 18.17 -5.17
N PRO A 414 -11.64 18.74 -5.07
CA PRO A 414 -12.74 18.13 -4.32
C PRO A 414 -13.03 16.68 -4.74
N TYR A 415 -13.46 15.84 -3.80
CA TYR A 415 -13.70 14.41 -4.04
C TYR A 415 -14.64 14.15 -5.22
N HIS A 416 -15.77 14.86 -5.27
CA HIS A 416 -16.76 14.76 -6.35
C HIS A 416 -16.23 15.20 -7.74
N CYS A 417 -15.06 15.84 -7.80
CA CYS A 417 -14.38 16.21 -9.04
C CYS A 417 -13.20 15.29 -9.40
N LEU A 418 -12.78 14.38 -8.52
CA LEU A 418 -11.65 13.47 -8.79
C LEU A 418 -11.89 12.53 -9.96
N GLY A 419 -13.15 12.34 -10.38
CA GLY A 419 -13.50 11.64 -11.61
C GLY A 419 -12.84 12.22 -12.87
N MET A 420 -12.43 13.50 -12.86
CA MET A 420 -11.64 14.12 -13.95
C MET A 420 -10.18 13.66 -14.00
N CYS A 421 -9.66 13.18 -12.87
CA CYS A 421 -8.27 12.80 -12.71
C CYS A 421 -8.05 11.31 -12.87
N ASP A 422 -9.05 10.53 -12.46
CA ASP A 422 -8.95 9.09 -12.41
C ASP A 422 -10.33 8.46 -12.59
N SER A 423 -10.36 7.46 -13.46
CA SER A 423 -11.59 6.77 -13.87
C SER A 423 -12.30 6.01 -12.74
N ARG A 424 -11.63 5.77 -11.62
CA ARG A 424 -12.13 5.05 -10.44
C ARG A 424 -13.01 5.90 -9.53
N TYR A 425 -12.92 7.22 -9.66
CA TYR A 425 -13.79 8.14 -8.94
C TYR A 425 -14.98 8.46 -9.81
N GLU A 426 -16.19 8.46 -9.25
CA GLU A 426 -17.37 8.95 -9.96
C GLU A 426 -17.42 10.47 -9.85
N MET A 427 -17.69 11.14 -10.98
CA MET A 427 -17.97 12.57 -10.97
C MET A 427 -19.43 12.81 -10.57
N ASP A 428 -19.67 13.71 -9.61
CA ASP A 428 -21.01 14.21 -9.36
C ASP A 428 -21.40 15.23 -10.43
N TYR A 429 -22.23 14.80 -11.39
CA TYR A 429 -22.70 15.65 -12.47
C TYR A 429 -23.56 16.83 -12.00
N SER A 430 -24.09 16.82 -10.77
CA SER A 430 -24.82 17.97 -10.21
C SER A 430 -23.89 19.15 -9.88
N MET A 431 -22.63 18.88 -9.55
CA MET A 431 -21.59 19.88 -9.22
C MET A 431 -20.62 20.15 -10.39
N ARG A 432 -20.95 19.69 -11.60
CA ARG A 432 -20.11 19.77 -12.82
C ARG A 432 -19.47 21.15 -13.08
N LEU A 433 -20.19 22.25 -12.84
CA LEU A 433 -19.70 23.60 -13.13
C LEU A 433 -18.57 24.02 -12.18
N GLU A 434 -18.62 23.55 -10.93
CA GLU A 434 -17.54 23.76 -9.97
C GLU A 434 -16.28 23.01 -10.39
N CYS A 435 -16.44 21.75 -10.83
CA CYS A 435 -15.32 20.94 -11.29
C CYS A 435 -14.55 21.56 -12.46
N LEU A 436 -15.23 22.31 -13.34
CA LEU A 436 -14.59 23.04 -14.42
C LEU A 436 -13.56 24.08 -13.94
N GLY A 437 -13.70 24.60 -12.71
CA GLY A 437 -12.74 25.52 -12.10
C GLY A 437 -11.39 24.86 -11.74
N TYR A 438 -11.33 23.52 -11.71
CA TYR A 438 -10.12 22.77 -11.39
C TYR A 438 -9.38 22.22 -12.63
N MET A 439 -9.90 22.47 -13.83
CA MET A 439 -9.39 21.88 -15.08
C MET A 439 -7.91 22.15 -15.32
N ASP A 440 -7.41 23.36 -15.05
CA ASP A 440 -5.99 23.69 -15.23
C ASP A 440 -5.09 22.81 -14.35
N LYS A 441 -5.51 22.55 -13.10
CA LYS A 441 -4.79 21.66 -12.17
C LYS A 441 -4.86 20.20 -12.62
N VAL A 442 -6.01 19.77 -13.14
CA VAL A 442 -6.19 18.42 -13.71
C VAL A 442 -5.20 18.22 -14.86
N PHE A 443 -5.05 19.21 -15.76
CA PHE A 443 -4.11 19.12 -16.88
C PHE A 443 -2.65 19.17 -16.45
N GLU A 444 -2.32 19.96 -15.43
CA GLU A 444 -0.98 19.93 -14.83
C GLU A 444 -0.64 18.50 -14.38
N CYS A 445 -1.54 17.85 -13.64
CA CYS A 445 -1.37 16.48 -13.18
C CYS A 445 -1.29 15.44 -14.30
N GLN A 446 -2.07 15.62 -15.37
CA GLN A 446 -2.01 14.75 -16.55
C GLN A 446 -0.68 14.90 -17.31
N ASN A 447 -0.17 16.13 -17.43
CA ASN A 447 1.13 16.38 -18.03
C ASN A 447 2.27 15.75 -17.21
N GLU A 448 2.25 15.87 -15.88
CA GLU A 448 3.25 15.21 -15.00
C GLU A 448 3.31 13.68 -15.22
N THR A 449 2.16 13.08 -15.57
CA THR A 449 2.07 11.65 -15.88
C THR A 449 2.58 11.37 -17.30
N THR A 450 2.17 12.19 -18.27
CA THR A 450 2.51 12.02 -19.69
C THR A 450 4.00 12.28 -19.97
N GLU A 451 4.64 13.19 -19.24
CA GLU A 451 6.07 13.48 -19.37
C GLU A 451 6.98 12.29 -19.03
N LYS A 452 6.47 11.31 -18.26
CA LYS A 452 7.20 10.08 -17.92
C LYS A 452 7.13 9.02 -19.02
N LEU A 453 6.21 9.17 -19.99
CA LEU A 453 6.01 8.23 -21.08
C LEU A 453 7.03 8.46 -22.20
N PRO A 454 7.38 7.41 -22.97
CA PRO A 454 8.28 7.57 -24.10
C PRO A 454 7.61 8.37 -25.23
N ALA A 455 8.42 9.03 -26.05
CA ALA A 455 7.92 9.73 -27.23
C ALA A 455 7.29 8.74 -28.23
N ALA A 456 6.21 9.17 -28.89
CA ALA A 456 5.55 8.38 -29.92
C ALA A 456 6.52 7.99 -31.05
N VAL A 457 6.32 6.79 -31.59
CA VAL A 457 7.12 6.29 -32.71
C VAL A 457 6.85 7.14 -33.95
N SER A 458 7.91 7.66 -34.56
CA SER A 458 7.86 8.56 -35.71
C SER A 458 8.64 8.03 -36.91
N PHE A 459 8.29 8.52 -38.11
CA PHE A 459 8.94 8.17 -39.37
C PHE A 459 8.97 6.67 -39.68
N VAL A 460 7.88 5.96 -39.37
CA VAL A 460 7.76 4.53 -39.66
C VAL A 460 7.72 4.32 -41.18
N LYS A 461 8.68 3.57 -41.70
CA LYS A 461 8.73 3.09 -43.08
C LYS A 461 8.37 1.61 -43.10
N ALA A 462 7.44 1.24 -43.97
CA ALA A 462 7.01 -0.14 -44.16
C ALA A 462 7.26 -0.56 -45.61
N ASN A 463 8.12 -1.56 -45.80
CA ASN A 463 8.46 -2.12 -47.10
C ASN A 463 7.96 -3.56 -47.15
N SER A 464 7.05 -3.85 -48.07
CA SER A 464 6.54 -5.21 -48.28
C SER A 464 7.37 -5.94 -49.33
N ASP A 465 7.82 -7.17 -49.01
CA ASP A 465 8.38 -8.13 -49.95
C ASP A 465 7.59 -9.44 -49.87
N SER A 466 6.76 -9.70 -50.88
CA SER A 466 5.84 -10.84 -50.91
C SER A 466 4.92 -10.90 -49.68
N GLU A 467 5.14 -11.85 -48.76
CA GLU A 467 4.39 -12.00 -47.50
C GLU A 467 5.05 -11.31 -46.30
N ASN A 468 6.28 -10.80 -46.42
CA ASN A 468 7.01 -10.19 -45.30
C ASN A 468 6.99 -8.68 -45.36
N VAL A 469 6.84 -8.04 -44.21
CA VAL A 469 6.85 -6.58 -44.05
C VAL A 469 8.04 -6.20 -43.18
N SER A 470 8.94 -5.42 -43.76
CA SER A 470 10.09 -4.85 -43.06
C SER A 470 9.73 -3.46 -42.58
N LEU A 471 9.79 -3.24 -41.26
CA LEU A 471 9.52 -1.97 -40.61
C LEU A 471 10.81 -1.35 -40.10
N GLU A 472 10.96 -0.04 -40.29
CA GLU A 472 12.04 0.76 -39.73
C GLU A 472 11.50 2.11 -39.25
N TRP A 473 11.97 2.62 -38.11
CA TRP A 473 11.55 3.91 -37.56
C TRP A 473 12.69 4.64 -36.86
N GLN A 474 12.44 5.88 -36.43
CA GLN A 474 13.40 6.62 -35.63
C GLN A 474 13.31 6.21 -34.16
N LYS A 475 14.46 6.05 -33.48
CA LYS A 475 14.49 5.76 -32.04
C LYS A 475 13.73 6.83 -31.25
N SER A 476 12.70 6.39 -30.50
CA SER A 476 11.93 7.23 -29.59
C SER A 476 12.74 7.60 -28.35
N SER A 477 12.67 8.87 -27.93
CA SER A 477 13.26 9.32 -26.66
C SER A 477 12.54 8.70 -25.48
N GLY A 478 13.30 8.26 -24.47
CA GLY A 478 12.77 7.65 -23.26
C GLY A 478 12.21 6.23 -23.45
N ALA A 479 12.35 5.61 -24.62
CA ALA A 479 11.90 4.25 -24.89
C ALA A 479 12.94 3.20 -24.49
N ASP A 480 12.50 2.18 -23.77
CA ASP A 480 13.30 0.99 -23.42
C ASP A 480 13.11 -0.12 -24.46
N VAL A 481 11.86 -0.33 -24.88
CA VAL A 481 11.44 -1.35 -25.86
C VAL A 481 10.33 -0.80 -26.76
N TYR A 482 9.97 -1.56 -27.79
CA TYR A 482 8.83 -1.30 -28.66
C TYR A 482 7.91 -2.52 -28.69
N HIS A 483 6.62 -2.27 -28.54
CA HIS A 483 5.59 -3.27 -28.73
C HIS A 483 5.06 -3.16 -30.16
N VAL A 484 5.13 -4.25 -30.91
CA VAL A 484 4.70 -4.34 -32.30
C VAL A 484 3.53 -5.31 -32.37
N TYR A 485 2.37 -4.82 -32.77
CA TYR A 485 1.17 -5.60 -33.01
C TYR A 485 0.94 -5.75 -34.50
N SER A 486 0.48 -6.91 -34.92
CA SER A 486 0.19 -7.20 -36.33
C SER A 486 -0.98 -8.17 -36.47
N ARG A 487 -1.78 -8.01 -37.52
CA ARG A 487 -2.85 -8.96 -37.87
C ARG A 487 -3.11 -8.94 -39.37
N ARG A 488 -3.87 -9.93 -39.83
CA ARG A 488 -4.36 -10.04 -41.21
C ARG A 488 -5.87 -10.21 -41.23
N ARG A 489 -6.58 -9.48 -42.09
CA ARG A 489 -8.03 -9.63 -42.31
C ARG A 489 -8.83 -9.63 -41.01
N ARG A 490 -8.45 -8.75 -40.07
CA ARG A 490 -9.06 -8.63 -38.73
C ARG A 490 -9.00 -9.93 -37.90
N SER A 491 -7.96 -10.75 -38.10
CA SER A 491 -7.65 -11.88 -37.23
C SER A 491 -7.30 -11.43 -35.80
N GLN A 492 -7.06 -12.39 -34.92
CA GLN A 492 -6.44 -12.08 -33.63
C GLN A 492 -5.09 -11.39 -33.84
N TRP A 493 -4.74 -10.51 -32.91
CA TRP A 493 -3.48 -9.79 -32.90
C TRP A 493 -2.33 -10.71 -32.51
N ASN A 494 -1.28 -10.67 -33.31
CA ASN A 494 0.04 -11.15 -32.92
C ASN A 494 0.83 -9.97 -32.35
N ASN A 495 1.64 -10.21 -31.32
CA ASN A 495 2.51 -9.18 -30.75
C ASN A 495 3.97 -9.66 -30.68
N LYS A 496 4.90 -8.71 -30.80
CA LYS A 496 6.34 -8.90 -30.63
C LYS A 496 6.90 -7.74 -29.81
N VAL A 497 7.90 -8.01 -28.98
CA VAL A 497 8.68 -6.97 -28.27
C VAL A 497 10.05 -6.88 -28.91
N VAL A 498 10.48 -5.68 -29.28
CA VAL A 498 11.79 -5.43 -29.88
C VAL A 498 12.49 -4.26 -29.19
N THR A 499 13.82 -4.29 -29.13
CA THR A 499 14.63 -3.19 -28.55
C THR A 499 15.21 -2.26 -29.62
N SER A 500 15.34 -2.77 -30.85
CA SER A 500 15.85 -2.03 -32.00
C SER A 500 14.69 -1.38 -32.76
N PRO A 501 14.93 -0.23 -33.42
CA PRO A 501 13.87 0.50 -34.13
C PRO A 501 13.60 -0.09 -35.53
N ASN A 502 13.59 -1.42 -35.62
CA ASN A 502 13.26 -2.18 -36.82
C ASN A 502 12.71 -3.55 -36.43
N VAL A 503 11.88 -4.12 -37.30
CA VAL A 503 11.34 -5.49 -37.13
C VAL A 503 10.82 -6.04 -38.45
N HIS A 504 10.81 -7.36 -38.56
CA HIS A 504 10.12 -8.08 -39.64
C HIS A 504 8.82 -8.70 -39.12
N VAL A 505 7.75 -8.46 -39.86
CA VAL A 505 6.40 -8.95 -39.57
C VAL A 505 5.91 -9.78 -40.75
N ASP A 506 5.40 -10.96 -40.45
CA ASP A 506 4.92 -11.88 -41.48
C ASP A 506 3.42 -11.69 -41.67
N ASN A 507 3.02 -11.58 -42.93
CA ASN A 507 1.66 -11.70 -43.40
C ASN A 507 0.67 -10.75 -42.72
N ALA A 508 0.93 -9.45 -42.72
CA ALA A 508 0.10 -8.44 -42.06
C ALA A 508 -0.50 -7.43 -43.05
N ASP A 509 -1.75 -7.02 -42.80
CA ASP A 509 -2.40 -5.87 -43.46
C ASP A 509 -2.68 -4.72 -42.49
N GLU A 510 -2.48 -4.95 -41.18
CA GLU A 510 -2.57 -3.94 -40.13
C GLU A 510 -1.46 -4.14 -39.11
N ILE A 511 -0.76 -3.06 -38.79
CA ILE A 511 0.41 -3.05 -37.91
C ILE A 511 0.31 -1.86 -36.95
N ILE A 512 0.65 -2.07 -35.68
CA ILE A 512 0.70 -0.99 -34.68
C ILE A 512 2.03 -1.05 -33.94
N VAL A 513 2.72 0.08 -33.82
CA VAL A 513 3.99 0.19 -33.12
C VAL A 513 3.87 1.22 -32.00
N LEU A 514 4.25 0.83 -30.78
CA LEU A 514 4.28 1.70 -29.59
C LEU A 514 5.71 1.69 -29.03
N ALA A 515 6.20 2.84 -28.56
CA ALA A 515 7.36 2.88 -27.68
C ALA A 515 6.92 2.60 -26.24
N VAL A 516 7.74 1.90 -25.46
CA VAL A 516 7.41 1.50 -24.08
C VAL A 516 8.62 1.68 -23.17
N ASN A 517 8.39 2.18 -21.96
CA ASN A 517 9.41 2.27 -20.92
C ASN A 517 8.88 1.74 -19.58
N ALA A 518 9.60 1.95 -18.50
CA ALA A 518 9.19 1.49 -17.18
C ALA A 518 7.84 2.07 -16.69
N HIS A 519 7.41 3.24 -17.19
CA HIS A 519 6.20 3.96 -16.77
C HIS A 519 4.96 3.70 -17.65
N GLY A 520 5.13 3.19 -18.87
CA GLY A 520 3.99 2.94 -19.76
C GLY A 520 4.36 2.98 -21.24
N SER A 521 3.35 3.08 -22.09
CA SER A 521 3.49 3.14 -23.54
C SER A 521 3.17 4.52 -24.11
N SER A 522 3.87 4.89 -25.19
CA SER A 522 3.55 6.06 -25.99
C SER A 522 2.20 5.91 -26.71
N ALA A 523 1.74 7.01 -27.32
CA ALA A 523 0.67 6.94 -28.32
C ALA A 523 1.01 5.94 -29.45
N PRO A 524 0.03 5.17 -29.95
CA PRO A 524 0.23 4.17 -30.99
C PRO A 524 0.46 4.80 -32.36
N ASN A 525 1.45 4.30 -33.11
CA ASN A 525 1.56 4.53 -34.55
C ASN A 525 0.88 3.38 -35.28
N ARG A 526 -0.17 3.68 -36.07
CA ARG A 526 -1.01 2.67 -36.73
C ARG A 526 -0.77 2.69 -38.24
N LEU A 527 -0.52 1.53 -38.83
CA LEU A 527 -0.30 1.34 -40.26
C LEU A 527 -1.36 0.38 -40.81
N ALA A 528 -1.96 0.72 -41.95
CA ALA A 528 -2.83 -0.18 -42.70
C ALA A 528 -2.38 -0.27 -44.17
N LEU A 529 -2.49 -1.46 -44.74
CA LEU A 529 -2.22 -1.70 -46.15
C LEU A 529 -3.49 -1.46 -46.96
N VAL A 530 -3.49 -0.42 -47.80
CA VAL A 530 -4.60 -0.05 -48.68
C VAL A 530 -4.08 0.09 -50.10
N ASP A 531 -4.72 -0.57 -51.07
CA ASP A 531 -4.30 -0.56 -52.48
C ASP A 531 -2.80 -0.82 -52.69
N ASN A 532 -2.26 -1.80 -51.95
CA ASN A 532 -0.84 -2.19 -51.96
C ASN A 532 0.14 -1.10 -51.47
N HIS A 533 -0.35 -0.08 -50.77
CA HIS A 533 0.45 0.97 -50.14
C HIS A 533 0.18 1.04 -48.65
N TRP A 534 1.23 1.19 -47.85
CA TRP A 534 1.08 1.39 -46.41
C TRP A 534 0.70 2.84 -46.12
N ILE A 535 -0.44 3.02 -45.47
CA ILE A 535 -0.92 4.31 -44.99
C ILE A 535 -0.72 4.35 -43.48
N GLY A 536 0.03 5.34 -43.01
CA GLY A 536 0.20 5.59 -41.58
C GLY A 536 -0.89 6.48 -41.01
N ASN A 537 -1.18 6.28 -39.74
CA ASN A 537 -2.08 7.07 -38.92
C ASN A 537 -3.51 7.18 -39.51
N TYR A 538 -4.03 6.09 -40.07
CA TYR A 538 -5.37 6.05 -40.71
C TYR A 538 -6.56 6.23 -39.73
N GLU A 539 -6.30 6.32 -38.43
CA GLU A 539 -7.28 6.66 -37.37
C GLU A 539 -6.80 7.82 -36.47
N SER A 540 -5.74 8.55 -36.84
CA SER A 540 -5.31 9.72 -36.05
C SER A 540 -6.24 10.87 -36.25
#